data_AF-A0A972Z0Q9-F1
#
_entry.id   AF-A0A972Z0Q9-F1
#
_cell.length_a   1.000
_cell.length_b   1.000
_cell.length_c   1.000
_cell.angle_alpha   90.00
_cell.angle_beta   90.00
_cell.angle_gamma   90.00
#
_symmetry.space_group_name_H-M   'P 1'
#
loop_
_entity.id
_entity.type
_entity.pdbx_description
1 polymer ?
#
loop_
_entity_poly.entity_id
_entity_poly.type
_entity_poly.pdbx_seq_one_letter_code
_entity_poly.pdbx_strand_id
1 'polypeptide(L)'
;MRPVGINAQMPGTADAQWRQLDDGRTAMVIELSTTGEAARVDATTSATIEAAAAQARTDRFPLIILIETAGVDIVGGIGALDAWGRAVAAIASCSGVVPTIVIVDGPAVSGPALLLGIVDAVVMTEGAYAFVNGPVMVEQYTGVPIDRDELGSASLHERYTGVATLVTDDCETAFEAAADLLSYLPDHVDDEPPRWPRHDPADRACPDAAAAIPPSATGSYDMRTVAAAIVDDDSMLELRPRWAANVMTALATLDGRPVGVIGNQPMVLAGTLDIPASQKAARFVAWCDAFNLPIITLVDTPGFYPGKDLEWRGMIRHGAQLVYAYARASVPRLCVIVRKSYGGAYIVMDSKTMGNDLCLAWPWAELAVMGAGQAAAVLMRRATDDERAEFEADYADRLLNPYVAAARGYVDAVIDPADTRRSLCSALDTLSNKRELLVGRIHGNEPL
;
A
#
# COMPACT_ATOMS: atom_id res chain seq x y z
N MET A 1 -11.11 -26.23 19.33
CA MET A 1 -12.56 -26.50 19.16
C MET A 1 -12.78 -27.14 17.80
N ARG A 2 -13.82 -27.94 17.58
CA ARG A 2 -14.20 -28.28 16.19
C ARG A 2 -14.73 -26.99 15.53
N PRO A 3 -14.32 -26.67 14.29
CA PRO A 3 -14.86 -25.50 13.59
C PRO A 3 -16.38 -25.59 13.49
N VAL A 4 -17.06 -24.47 13.69
CA VAL A 4 -18.51 -24.36 13.46
C VAL A 4 -18.69 -23.73 12.09
N GLY A 5 -19.12 -24.51 11.11
CA GLY A 5 -19.33 -24.04 9.74
C GLY A 5 -20.63 -23.23 9.60
N ILE A 6 -20.54 -22.12 8.87
CA ILE A 6 -21.70 -21.31 8.45
C ILE A 6 -22.36 -22.01 7.28
N ASN A 7 -23.68 -22.22 7.37
CA ASN A 7 -24.44 -22.88 6.31
C ASN A 7 -23.87 -24.24 5.88
N ALA A 8 -23.22 -24.97 6.79
CA ALA A 8 -22.49 -26.22 6.51
C ALA A 8 -23.34 -27.37 5.92
N GLN A 9 -24.65 -27.19 5.81
CA GLN A 9 -25.57 -28.16 5.20
C GLN A 9 -26.15 -27.67 3.86
N MET A 10 -25.81 -26.45 3.41
CA MET A 10 -26.27 -25.95 2.12
C MET A 10 -25.48 -26.60 0.98
N PRO A 11 -26.16 -27.07 -0.08
CA PRO A 11 -25.49 -27.67 -1.23
C PRO A 11 -24.80 -26.58 -2.07
N GLY A 12 -23.48 -26.46 -1.98
CA GLY A 12 -22.70 -25.48 -2.74
C GLY A 12 -21.21 -25.82 -2.75
N THR A 13 -20.43 -24.99 -3.43
CA THR A 13 -18.96 -25.17 -3.58
C THR A 13 -18.15 -24.30 -2.60
N ALA A 14 -18.83 -23.52 -1.77
CA ALA A 14 -18.21 -22.73 -0.71
C ALA A 14 -18.39 -23.43 0.65
N ASP A 15 -17.28 -23.61 1.36
CA ASP A 15 -17.27 -23.85 2.80
C ASP A 15 -16.91 -22.55 3.51
N ALA A 16 -17.49 -22.31 4.69
CA ALA A 16 -17.20 -21.13 5.48
C ALA A 16 -17.16 -21.48 6.97
N GLN A 17 -16.06 -21.15 7.64
CA GLN A 17 -15.84 -21.53 9.02
C GLN A 17 -14.95 -20.53 9.77
N TRP A 18 -15.13 -20.49 11.09
CA TRP A 18 -14.18 -19.85 11.99
C TRP A 18 -12.91 -20.70 12.08
N ARG A 19 -11.78 -20.12 11.68
CA ARG A 19 -10.47 -20.78 11.75
C ARG A 19 -9.55 -19.97 12.65
N GLN A 20 -8.80 -20.68 13.48
CA GLN A 20 -7.67 -20.10 14.18
C GLN A 20 -6.46 -20.15 13.25
N LEU A 21 -5.85 -19.00 13.00
CA LEU A 21 -4.61 -18.86 12.23
C LEU A 21 -3.41 -19.21 13.11
N ASP A 22 -2.24 -19.34 12.50
CA ASP A 22 -1.02 -19.79 13.19
C ASP A 22 -0.51 -18.80 14.24
N ASP A 23 -0.84 -17.52 14.08
CA ASP A 23 -0.60 -16.45 15.07
C ASP A 23 -1.58 -16.49 16.27
N GLY A 24 -2.53 -17.43 16.26
CA GLY A 24 -3.55 -17.60 17.28
C GLY A 24 -4.82 -16.76 17.08
N ARG A 25 -4.88 -15.90 16.07
CA ARG A 25 -6.06 -15.08 15.75
C ARG A 25 -7.17 -15.92 15.15
N THR A 26 -8.41 -15.46 15.36
CA THR A 26 -9.58 -16.07 14.73
C THR A 26 -9.98 -15.25 13.51
N ALA A 27 -10.18 -15.91 12.38
CA ALA A 27 -10.70 -15.29 11.16
C ALA A 27 -11.90 -16.09 10.63
N MET A 28 -12.80 -15.41 9.93
CA MET A 28 -13.77 -16.07 9.06
C MET A 28 -13.04 -16.47 7.78
N VAL A 29 -12.97 -17.77 7.51
CA VAL A 29 -12.34 -18.29 6.29
C VAL A 29 -13.43 -18.87 5.40
N ILE A 30 -13.48 -18.38 4.16
CA ILE A 30 -14.34 -18.88 3.09
C ILE A 30 -13.44 -19.59 2.08
N GLU A 31 -13.72 -20.85 1.78
CA GLU A 31 -12.96 -21.64 0.82
C GLU A 31 -13.86 -22.01 -0.37
N LEU A 32 -13.48 -21.52 -1.55
CA LEU A 32 -14.12 -21.82 -2.83
C LEU A 32 -13.25 -22.85 -3.57
N SER A 33 -13.61 -24.12 -3.42
CA SER A 33 -13.07 -25.34 -4.07
C SER A 33 -12.74 -26.41 -3.02
N THR A 34 -13.50 -27.50 -3.01
CA THR A 34 -13.29 -28.64 -2.11
C THR A 34 -13.21 -29.98 -2.84
N THR A 35 -13.24 -29.97 -4.19
CA THR A 35 -13.38 -31.18 -5.03
C THR A 35 -12.35 -31.32 -6.14
N GLY A 36 -11.32 -30.46 -6.18
CA GLY A 36 -10.24 -30.54 -7.20
C GLY A 36 -10.63 -30.06 -8.60
N GLU A 37 -11.80 -29.45 -8.75
CA GLU A 37 -12.21 -28.70 -9.94
C GLU A 37 -12.58 -27.27 -9.51
N ALA A 38 -12.16 -26.28 -10.29
CA ALA A 38 -12.45 -24.87 -10.03
C ALA A 38 -13.96 -24.62 -9.86
N ALA A 39 -14.33 -23.96 -8.77
CA ALA A 39 -15.71 -23.72 -8.37
C ALA A 39 -16.47 -22.87 -9.40
N ARG A 40 -17.73 -23.24 -9.65
CA ARG A 40 -18.69 -22.40 -10.36
C ARG A 40 -19.58 -21.71 -9.33
N VAL A 41 -19.55 -20.38 -9.31
CA VAL A 41 -20.29 -19.61 -8.32
C VAL A 41 -21.78 -19.61 -8.66
N ASP A 42 -22.53 -20.47 -7.98
CA ASP A 42 -23.99 -20.56 -8.08
C ASP A 42 -24.68 -19.75 -6.96
N ALA A 43 -26.01 -19.83 -6.92
CA ALA A 43 -26.80 -19.08 -5.94
C ALA A 43 -26.56 -19.53 -4.49
N THR A 44 -26.33 -20.83 -4.27
CA THR A 44 -26.11 -21.36 -2.93
C THR A 44 -24.71 -21.03 -2.41
N THR A 45 -23.70 -21.18 -3.27
CA THR A 45 -22.32 -20.77 -3.03
C THR A 45 -22.28 -19.28 -2.68
N SER A 46 -22.96 -18.44 -3.46
CA SER A 46 -23.07 -17.00 -3.19
C SER A 46 -23.75 -16.70 -1.84
N ALA A 47 -24.80 -17.44 -1.49
CA ALA A 47 -25.49 -17.26 -0.21
C ALA A 47 -24.62 -17.64 1.00
N THR A 48 -23.76 -18.66 0.88
CA THR A 48 -22.74 -18.96 1.92
C THR A 48 -21.75 -17.82 2.07
N ILE A 49 -21.23 -17.28 0.96
CA ILE A 49 -20.29 -16.15 0.98
C ILE A 49 -20.94 -14.90 1.60
N GLU A 50 -22.16 -14.57 1.17
CA GLU A 50 -22.95 -13.45 1.67
C GLU A 50 -23.12 -13.53 3.20
N ALA A 51 -23.55 -14.69 3.70
CA ALA A 51 -23.76 -14.92 5.13
C ALA A 51 -22.44 -14.84 5.92
N ALA A 52 -21.37 -15.47 5.42
CA ALA A 52 -20.08 -15.50 6.08
C ALA A 52 -19.42 -14.11 6.16
N ALA A 53 -19.43 -13.34 5.06
CA ALA A 53 -18.91 -11.97 5.05
C ALA A 53 -19.73 -11.06 5.98
N ALA A 54 -21.06 -11.18 5.98
CA ALA A 54 -21.91 -10.43 6.90
C ALA A 54 -21.64 -10.80 8.37
N GLN A 55 -21.39 -12.08 8.66
CA GLN A 55 -21.07 -12.56 10.00
C GLN A 55 -19.69 -12.05 10.44
N ALA A 56 -18.66 -12.15 9.61
CA ALA A 56 -17.31 -11.64 9.89
C ALA A 56 -17.35 -10.15 10.27
N ARG A 57 -18.08 -9.35 9.48
CA ARG A 57 -18.28 -7.92 9.76
C ARG A 57 -19.03 -7.66 11.07
N THR A 58 -20.06 -8.46 11.36
CA THR A 58 -20.90 -8.29 12.55
C THR A 58 -20.14 -8.66 13.82
N ASP A 59 -19.41 -9.77 13.77
CA ASP A 59 -18.64 -10.30 14.90
C ASP A 59 -17.26 -9.66 15.03
N ARG A 60 -16.88 -8.81 14.07
CA ARG A 60 -15.65 -8.01 14.07
C ARG A 60 -14.38 -8.85 14.00
N PHE A 61 -14.38 -9.82 13.09
CA PHE A 61 -13.21 -10.64 12.78
C PHE A 61 -12.74 -10.45 11.33
N PRO A 62 -11.44 -10.60 11.06
CA PRO A 62 -10.91 -10.60 9.70
C PRO A 62 -11.61 -11.63 8.80
N LEU A 63 -11.69 -11.30 7.51
CA LEU A 63 -12.25 -12.14 6.48
C LEU A 63 -11.15 -12.59 5.51
N ILE A 64 -10.94 -13.89 5.40
CA ILE A 64 -10.06 -14.51 4.42
C ILE A 64 -10.91 -15.31 3.43
N ILE A 65 -10.69 -15.09 2.13
CA ILE A 65 -11.40 -15.81 1.07
C ILE A 65 -10.36 -16.51 0.19
N LEU A 66 -10.29 -17.84 0.25
CA LEU A 66 -9.56 -18.65 -0.71
C LEU A 66 -10.43 -18.85 -1.94
N ILE A 67 -9.94 -18.44 -3.11
CA ILE A 67 -10.65 -18.58 -4.38
C ILE A 67 -9.89 -19.46 -5.39
N GLU A 68 -10.62 -20.45 -5.90
CA GLU A 68 -10.31 -21.19 -7.12
C GLU A 68 -11.62 -21.32 -7.92
N THR A 69 -11.85 -20.43 -8.88
CA THR A 69 -13.15 -20.32 -9.57
C THR A 69 -13.05 -20.15 -11.09
N ALA A 70 -13.90 -20.90 -11.79
CA ALA A 70 -14.12 -20.78 -13.24
C ALA A 70 -15.14 -19.69 -13.61
N GLY A 71 -15.58 -18.87 -12.65
CA GLY A 71 -16.58 -17.82 -12.83
C GLY A 71 -17.97 -18.19 -12.28
N VAL A 72 -18.95 -17.34 -12.59
CA VAL A 72 -20.35 -17.55 -12.20
C VAL A 72 -20.97 -18.69 -13.00
N ASP A 73 -21.84 -19.48 -12.36
CA ASP A 73 -22.51 -20.60 -13.03
C ASP A 73 -23.40 -20.15 -14.20
N ILE A 74 -23.01 -20.57 -15.40
CA ILE A 74 -23.69 -20.25 -16.66
C ILE A 74 -25.08 -20.90 -16.70
N VAL A 75 -25.24 -22.09 -16.13
CA VAL A 75 -26.51 -22.83 -16.15
C VAL A 75 -27.53 -22.15 -15.23
N GLY A 76 -27.10 -21.66 -14.07
CA GLY A 76 -27.90 -20.84 -13.17
C GLY A 76 -28.30 -19.46 -13.72
N GLY A 77 -27.64 -19.00 -14.80
CA GLY A 77 -28.00 -17.79 -15.53
C GLY A 77 -28.09 -16.53 -14.66
N ILE A 78 -29.13 -15.72 -14.87
CA ILE A 78 -29.31 -14.45 -14.14
C ILE A 78 -29.46 -14.66 -12.62
N GLY A 79 -29.99 -15.80 -12.19
CA GLY A 79 -30.13 -16.11 -10.76
C GLY A 79 -28.78 -16.25 -10.06
N ALA A 80 -27.80 -16.88 -10.72
CA ALA A 80 -26.44 -16.97 -10.21
C ALA A 80 -25.74 -15.60 -10.18
N LEU A 81 -25.97 -14.75 -11.19
CA LEU A 81 -25.42 -13.38 -11.22
C LEU A 81 -26.00 -12.49 -10.13
N ASP A 82 -27.32 -12.51 -9.91
CA ASP A 82 -27.97 -11.72 -8.85
C ASP A 82 -27.49 -12.17 -7.46
N ALA A 83 -27.32 -13.47 -7.26
CA ALA A 83 -26.77 -14.01 -6.03
C ALA A 83 -25.31 -13.58 -5.81
N TRP A 84 -24.47 -13.63 -6.86
CA TRP A 84 -23.10 -13.13 -6.79
C TRP A 84 -23.06 -11.63 -6.46
N GLY A 85 -23.98 -10.84 -7.01
CA GLY A 85 -24.13 -9.42 -6.68
C GLY A 85 -24.34 -9.16 -5.18
N ARG A 86 -25.16 -9.98 -4.51
CA ARG A 86 -25.36 -9.89 -3.06
C ARG A 86 -24.11 -10.27 -2.27
N ALA A 87 -23.41 -11.34 -2.67
CA ALA A 87 -22.16 -11.75 -2.05
C ALA A 87 -21.09 -10.64 -2.14
N VAL A 88 -20.91 -10.05 -3.33
CA VAL A 88 -19.98 -8.93 -3.54
C VAL A 88 -20.37 -7.72 -2.71
N ALA A 89 -21.67 -7.39 -2.60
CA ALA A 89 -22.12 -6.30 -1.74
C ALA A 89 -21.81 -6.54 -0.26
N ALA A 90 -21.94 -7.79 0.21
CA ALA A 90 -21.59 -8.16 1.59
C ALA A 90 -20.08 -8.03 1.85
N ILE A 91 -19.24 -8.47 0.91
CA ILE A 91 -17.78 -8.33 1.01
C ILE A 91 -17.37 -6.85 0.95
N ALA A 92 -17.90 -6.08 0.00
CA ALA A 92 -17.63 -4.65 -0.12
C ALA A 92 -18.00 -3.89 1.17
N SER A 93 -19.06 -4.33 1.85
CA SER A 93 -19.48 -3.76 3.14
C SER A 93 -18.53 -4.08 4.31
N CYS A 94 -17.53 -4.96 4.13
CA CYS A 94 -16.46 -5.21 5.10
C CYS A 94 -15.31 -4.20 4.99
N SER A 95 -15.19 -3.51 3.84
CA SER A 95 -14.13 -2.53 3.57
C SER A 95 -14.10 -1.44 4.63
N GLY A 96 -12.93 -1.24 5.25
CA GLY A 96 -12.76 -0.28 6.35
C GLY A 96 -13.56 -0.62 7.61
N VAL A 97 -13.90 -1.89 7.83
CA VAL A 97 -14.57 -2.37 9.05
C VAL A 97 -13.78 -3.53 9.67
N VAL A 98 -13.46 -4.54 8.87
CA VAL A 98 -12.60 -5.68 9.22
C VAL A 98 -11.59 -5.90 8.08
N PRO A 99 -10.36 -6.38 8.35
CA PRO A 99 -9.42 -6.69 7.28
C PRO A 99 -9.97 -7.75 6.32
N THR A 100 -9.79 -7.52 5.02
CA THR A 100 -10.22 -8.45 3.96
C THR A 100 -9.04 -8.91 3.10
N ILE A 101 -8.80 -10.22 3.08
CA ILE A 101 -7.71 -10.83 2.31
C ILE A 101 -8.30 -11.88 1.36
N VAL A 102 -7.89 -11.85 0.10
CA VAL A 102 -8.19 -12.92 -0.85
C VAL A 102 -6.92 -13.69 -1.17
N ILE A 103 -6.97 -15.00 -1.02
CA ILE A 103 -5.95 -15.92 -1.51
C ILE A 103 -6.43 -16.49 -2.84
N VAL A 104 -5.62 -16.40 -3.88
CA VAL A 104 -5.89 -17.01 -5.19
C VAL A 104 -4.96 -18.18 -5.38
N ASP A 105 -5.51 -19.39 -5.45
CA ASP A 105 -4.76 -20.62 -5.70
C ASP A 105 -5.33 -21.36 -6.92
N GLY A 106 -5.01 -20.85 -8.11
CA GLY A 106 -5.54 -21.34 -9.39
C GLY A 106 -6.32 -20.25 -10.15
N PRO A 107 -7.37 -20.61 -10.93
CA PRO A 107 -8.15 -19.63 -11.67
C PRO A 107 -8.95 -18.67 -10.78
N ALA A 108 -8.95 -17.39 -11.13
CA ALA A 108 -9.95 -16.41 -10.71
C ALA A 108 -10.42 -15.61 -11.93
N VAL A 109 -11.45 -16.11 -12.62
CA VAL A 109 -11.83 -15.59 -13.95
C VAL A 109 -13.21 -14.93 -13.96
N SER A 110 -13.40 -14.01 -14.91
CA SER A 110 -14.67 -13.31 -15.17
C SER A 110 -15.14 -12.45 -13.98
N GLY A 111 -16.44 -12.41 -13.68
CA GLY A 111 -17.03 -11.59 -12.63
C GLY A 111 -16.31 -11.69 -11.27
N PRO A 112 -16.00 -12.90 -10.76
CA PRO A 112 -15.24 -13.07 -9.52
C PRO A 112 -13.84 -12.44 -9.53
N ALA A 113 -13.18 -12.30 -10.68
CA ALA A 113 -11.87 -11.64 -10.76
C ALA A 113 -11.92 -10.18 -10.29
N LEU A 114 -13.08 -9.50 -10.42
CA LEU A 114 -13.25 -8.12 -9.94
C LEU A 114 -13.24 -8.01 -8.42
N LEU A 115 -13.48 -9.11 -7.69
CA LEU A 115 -13.37 -9.15 -6.23
C LEU A 115 -11.97 -8.72 -5.76
N LEU A 116 -10.94 -9.09 -6.53
CA LEU A 116 -9.54 -8.79 -6.23
C LEU A 116 -9.25 -7.29 -6.17
N GLY A 117 -10.09 -6.47 -6.81
CA GLY A 117 -9.97 -5.01 -6.81
C GLY A 117 -10.67 -4.29 -5.65
N ILE A 118 -11.48 -5.00 -4.83
CA ILE A 118 -12.28 -4.38 -3.76
C ILE A 118 -11.89 -4.82 -2.35
N VAL A 119 -10.97 -5.79 -2.22
CA VAL A 119 -10.41 -6.24 -0.94
C VAL A 119 -9.13 -5.47 -0.59
N ASP A 120 -8.64 -5.63 0.65
CA ASP A 120 -7.48 -4.88 1.13
C ASP A 120 -6.16 -5.45 0.57
N ALA A 121 -6.03 -6.78 0.60
CA ALA A 121 -4.87 -7.51 0.10
C ALA A 121 -5.25 -8.75 -0.72
N VAL A 122 -4.40 -9.06 -1.70
CA VAL A 122 -4.51 -10.25 -2.53
C VAL A 122 -3.18 -11.01 -2.48
N VAL A 123 -3.23 -12.25 -2.04
CA VAL A 123 -2.09 -13.18 -2.06
C VAL A 123 -2.33 -14.17 -3.20
N MET A 124 -1.41 -14.26 -4.15
CA MET A 124 -1.54 -15.20 -5.28
C MET A 124 -0.47 -16.29 -5.18
N THR A 125 -0.83 -17.55 -5.41
CA THR A 125 0.18 -18.61 -5.57
C THR A 125 0.84 -18.50 -6.96
N GLU A 126 2.04 -19.07 -7.15
CA GLU A 126 2.73 -19.02 -8.45
C GLU A 126 1.89 -19.60 -9.60
N GLY A 127 1.07 -20.63 -9.30
CA GLY A 127 0.17 -21.27 -10.25
C GLY A 127 -1.13 -20.50 -10.54
N ALA A 128 -1.39 -19.41 -9.81
CA ALA A 128 -2.63 -18.66 -9.92
C ALA A 128 -2.66 -17.73 -11.13
N TYR A 129 -3.87 -17.48 -11.63
CA TYR A 129 -4.11 -16.52 -12.70
C TYR A 129 -5.48 -15.87 -12.60
N ALA A 130 -5.58 -14.61 -13.00
CA ALA A 130 -6.82 -13.86 -12.95
C ALA A 130 -7.04 -12.97 -14.18
N PHE A 131 -8.29 -12.89 -14.66
CA PHE A 131 -8.68 -11.96 -15.72
C PHE A 131 -10.19 -11.85 -15.83
N VAL A 132 -10.67 -10.69 -16.29
CA VAL A 132 -12.10 -10.47 -16.56
C VAL A 132 -12.54 -11.15 -17.86
N ASN A 133 -11.72 -11.07 -18.91
CA ASN A 133 -11.99 -11.70 -20.20
C ASN A 133 -10.91 -12.73 -20.49
N GLY A 134 -11.31 -13.95 -20.87
CA GLY A 134 -10.36 -15.03 -21.12
C GLY A 134 -9.58 -14.88 -22.43
N PRO A 135 -8.45 -15.59 -22.59
CA PRO A 135 -7.57 -15.45 -23.75
C PRO A 135 -8.26 -15.63 -25.10
N VAL A 136 -9.15 -16.64 -25.21
CA VAL A 136 -9.96 -16.89 -26.42
C VAL A 136 -10.80 -15.68 -26.82
N MET A 137 -11.41 -15.01 -25.85
CA MET A 137 -12.24 -13.83 -26.11
C MET A 137 -11.39 -12.63 -26.52
N VAL A 138 -10.23 -12.45 -25.87
CA VAL A 138 -9.28 -11.39 -26.22
C VAL A 138 -8.77 -11.57 -27.64
N GLU A 139 -8.35 -12.78 -28.02
CA GLU A 139 -7.88 -13.08 -29.38
C GLU A 139 -8.98 -12.85 -30.42
N GLN A 140 -10.19 -13.35 -30.17
CA GLN A 140 -11.32 -13.17 -31.09
C GLN A 140 -11.68 -11.69 -31.33
N TYR A 141 -11.56 -10.85 -30.29
CA TYR A 141 -11.96 -9.44 -30.40
C TYR A 141 -10.83 -8.53 -30.90
N THR A 142 -9.59 -8.79 -30.49
CA THR A 142 -8.44 -7.93 -30.80
C THR A 142 -7.62 -8.42 -32.00
N GLY A 143 -7.77 -9.70 -32.37
CA GLY A 143 -6.91 -10.39 -33.34
C GLY A 143 -5.50 -10.69 -32.83
N VAL A 144 -5.21 -10.42 -31.55
CA VAL A 144 -3.91 -10.68 -30.93
C VAL A 144 -3.96 -12.02 -30.21
N PRO A 145 -3.20 -13.04 -30.67
CA PRO A 145 -3.09 -14.29 -29.93
C PRO A 145 -2.37 -14.01 -28.61
N ILE A 146 -2.94 -14.49 -27.52
CA ILE A 146 -2.40 -14.38 -26.18
C ILE A 146 -2.79 -15.63 -25.43
N ASP A 147 -1.89 -16.14 -24.58
CA ASP A 147 -2.23 -17.24 -23.69
C ASP A 147 -2.63 -16.77 -22.29
N ARG A 148 -2.89 -17.73 -21.41
CA ARG A 148 -3.28 -17.48 -20.01
C ARG A 148 -2.18 -16.78 -19.21
N ASP A 149 -0.93 -17.22 -19.38
CA ASP A 149 0.20 -16.80 -18.57
C ASP A 149 0.66 -15.39 -18.98
N GLU A 150 0.56 -15.09 -20.29
CA GLU A 150 0.76 -13.76 -20.89
C GLU A 150 -0.36 -12.77 -20.56
N LEU A 151 -1.56 -13.25 -20.22
CA LEU A 151 -2.71 -12.39 -19.95
C LEU A 151 -2.85 -12.00 -18.47
N GLY A 152 -2.63 -12.93 -17.55
CA GLY A 152 -2.99 -12.72 -16.14
C GLY A 152 -2.36 -13.65 -15.14
N SER A 153 -1.11 -14.10 -15.36
CA SER A 153 -0.37 -14.86 -14.34
C SER A 153 -0.11 -14.02 -13.08
N ALA A 154 0.11 -14.69 -11.94
CA ALA A 154 0.52 -14.04 -10.69
C ALA A 154 1.71 -13.09 -10.89
N SER A 155 2.74 -13.52 -11.65
CA SER A 155 3.94 -12.73 -11.95
C SER A 155 3.64 -11.43 -12.73
N LEU A 156 2.63 -11.45 -13.61
CA LEU A 156 2.21 -10.28 -14.38
C LEU A 156 1.46 -9.31 -13.45
N HIS A 157 0.55 -9.83 -12.63
CA HIS A 157 -0.17 -9.03 -11.64
C HIS A 157 0.74 -8.36 -10.62
N GLU A 158 1.80 -9.05 -10.19
CA GLU A 158 2.81 -8.54 -9.27
C GLU A 158 3.67 -7.43 -9.89
N ARG A 159 3.87 -7.44 -11.22
CA ARG A 159 4.77 -6.49 -11.91
C ARG A 159 4.08 -5.32 -12.57
N TYR A 160 2.90 -5.53 -13.15
CA TYR A 160 2.29 -4.57 -14.06
C TYR A 160 0.95 -4.02 -13.58
N THR A 161 0.12 -4.84 -12.93
CA THR A 161 -1.26 -4.42 -12.59
C THR A 161 -1.41 -4.00 -11.13
N GLY A 162 -0.54 -4.48 -10.23
CA GLY A 162 -0.64 -4.21 -8.79
C GLY A 162 -1.75 -4.96 -8.06
N VAL A 163 -2.37 -5.95 -8.73
CA VAL A 163 -3.43 -6.78 -8.14
C VAL A 163 -2.84 -7.66 -7.03
N ALA A 164 -1.78 -8.41 -7.35
CA ALA A 164 -1.07 -9.21 -6.35
C ALA A 164 -0.37 -8.28 -5.34
N THR A 165 -0.77 -8.39 -4.08
CA THR A 165 -0.10 -7.73 -2.95
C THR A 165 1.18 -8.49 -2.59
N LEU A 166 1.08 -9.82 -2.57
CA LEU A 166 2.16 -10.78 -2.39
C LEU A 166 1.96 -11.94 -3.37
N VAL A 167 3.07 -12.61 -3.73
CA VAL A 167 3.05 -13.87 -4.47
C VAL A 167 3.79 -14.91 -3.62
N THR A 168 3.21 -16.11 -3.47
CA THR A 168 3.75 -17.22 -2.69
C THR A 168 3.84 -18.48 -3.54
N ASP A 169 4.55 -19.49 -3.05
CA ASP A 169 4.77 -20.73 -3.81
C ASP A 169 3.49 -21.56 -3.91
N ASP A 170 2.73 -21.65 -2.81
CA ASP A 170 1.55 -22.49 -2.68
C ASP A 170 0.51 -21.92 -1.69
N CYS A 171 -0.59 -22.65 -1.52
CA CYS A 171 -1.70 -22.26 -0.65
C CYS A 171 -1.33 -22.24 0.83
N GLU A 172 -0.47 -23.16 1.28
CA GLU A 172 -0.03 -23.23 2.68
C GLU A 172 0.75 -21.95 3.04
N THR A 173 1.77 -21.64 2.24
CA THR A 173 2.55 -20.40 2.36
C THR A 173 1.70 -19.14 2.12
N ALA A 174 0.63 -19.22 1.33
CA ALA A 174 -0.31 -18.10 1.17
C ALA A 174 -1.11 -17.80 2.44
N PHE A 175 -1.52 -18.82 3.19
CA PHE A 175 -2.17 -18.64 4.49
C PHE A 175 -1.19 -18.11 5.55
N GLU A 176 0.06 -18.57 5.54
CA GLU A 176 1.12 -18.01 6.39
C GLU A 176 1.31 -16.51 6.08
N ALA A 177 1.44 -16.13 4.81
CA ALA A 177 1.56 -14.73 4.41
C ALA A 177 0.34 -13.88 4.79
N ALA A 178 -0.88 -14.46 4.76
CA ALA A 178 -2.08 -13.79 5.22
C ALA A 178 -2.08 -13.58 6.75
N ALA A 179 -1.61 -14.56 7.52
CA ALA A 179 -1.46 -14.44 8.97
C ALA A 179 -0.38 -13.41 9.34
N ASP A 180 0.77 -13.44 8.67
CA ASP A 180 1.85 -12.45 8.83
C ASP A 180 1.32 -11.03 8.55
N LEU A 181 0.60 -10.83 7.45
CA LEU A 181 -0.01 -9.54 7.14
C LEU A 181 -1.02 -9.11 8.21
N LEU A 182 -1.88 -10.02 8.66
CA LEU A 182 -2.84 -9.73 9.72
C LEU A 182 -2.13 -9.34 11.02
N SER A 183 -0.99 -9.91 11.37
CA SER A 183 -0.27 -9.62 12.62
C SER A 183 0.10 -8.14 12.83
N TYR A 184 0.06 -7.31 11.78
CA TYR A 184 0.24 -5.85 11.83
C TYR A 184 -1.07 -5.05 11.95
N LEU A 185 -2.22 -5.67 11.75
CA LEU A 185 -3.55 -5.05 11.71
C LEU A 185 -4.35 -5.38 12.97
N PRO A 186 -5.34 -4.56 13.37
CA PRO A 186 -6.34 -4.97 14.35
C PRO A 186 -7.36 -5.94 13.70
N ASP A 187 -8.14 -6.64 14.51
CA ASP A 187 -9.21 -7.52 14.00
C ASP A 187 -10.34 -6.70 13.34
N HIS A 188 -10.50 -5.44 13.76
CA HIS A 188 -11.45 -4.48 13.22
C HIS A 188 -11.03 -3.04 13.55
N VAL A 189 -11.66 -2.07 12.88
CA VAL A 189 -11.30 -0.63 12.98
C VAL A 189 -11.58 0.04 14.32
N ASP A 190 -12.33 -0.60 15.22
CA ASP A 190 -12.59 -0.04 16.57
C ASP A 190 -11.46 -0.38 17.57
N ASP A 191 -10.53 -1.26 17.17
CA ASP A 191 -9.38 -1.70 17.96
C ASP A 191 -8.07 -1.07 17.45
N GLU A 192 -7.08 -1.00 18.35
CA GLU A 192 -5.71 -0.64 17.98
C GLU A 192 -4.93 -1.89 17.51
N PRO A 193 -3.99 -1.76 16.56
CA PRO A 193 -3.14 -2.87 16.16
C PRO A 193 -2.41 -3.49 17.37
N PRO A 194 -2.29 -4.83 17.42
CA PRO A 194 -1.65 -5.49 18.54
C PRO A 194 -0.16 -5.11 18.61
N ARG A 195 0.32 -4.77 19.81
CA ARG A 195 1.75 -4.52 20.01
C ARG A 195 2.53 -5.83 20.05
N TRP A 196 3.63 -5.85 19.33
CA TRP A 196 4.61 -6.92 19.33
C TRP A 196 5.51 -6.86 20.56
N PRO A 197 6.11 -7.99 20.96
CA PRO A 197 7.16 -8.03 21.96
C PRO A 197 8.32 -7.09 21.61
N ARG A 198 8.72 -6.26 22.58
CA ARG A 198 9.80 -5.27 22.39
C ARG A 198 11.16 -5.91 22.61
N HIS A 199 11.88 -6.14 21.53
CA HIS A 199 13.24 -6.70 21.55
C HIS A 199 14.31 -5.71 21.08
N ASP A 200 13.93 -4.68 20.32
CA ASP A 200 14.82 -3.64 19.82
C ASP A 200 14.64 -2.34 20.61
N PRO A 201 15.68 -1.81 21.30
CA PRO A 201 15.58 -0.58 22.09
C PRO A 201 15.07 0.63 21.28
N ALA A 202 14.05 1.31 21.81
CA ALA A 202 13.48 2.50 21.19
C ALA A 202 14.48 3.65 20.98
N ASP A 203 15.54 3.72 21.81
CA ASP A 203 16.53 4.79 21.81
C ASP A 203 17.87 4.41 21.13
N ARG A 204 17.93 3.24 20.47
CA ARG A 204 19.08 2.78 19.69
C ARG A 204 19.42 3.79 18.60
N ALA A 205 20.72 4.06 18.45
CA ALA A 205 21.23 4.87 17.35
C ALA A 205 21.25 4.06 16.04
N CYS A 206 20.92 4.71 14.93
CA CYS A 206 20.80 4.09 13.60
C CYS A 206 21.78 4.73 12.58
N PRO A 207 23.11 4.71 12.82
CA PRO A 207 24.07 5.34 11.91
C PRO A 207 24.08 4.69 10.51
N ASP A 208 23.69 3.42 10.41
CA ASP A 208 23.61 2.68 9.15
C ASP A 208 22.58 3.27 8.17
N ALA A 209 21.53 3.93 8.70
CA ALA A 209 20.55 4.62 7.87
C ALA A 209 21.20 5.74 7.03
N ALA A 210 22.09 6.52 7.62
CA ALA A 210 22.87 7.54 6.91
C ALA A 210 23.91 6.91 5.97
N ALA A 211 24.60 5.87 6.44
CA ALA A 211 25.65 5.21 5.68
C ALA A 211 25.15 4.60 4.36
N ALA A 212 23.86 4.27 4.27
CA ALA A 212 23.22 3.79 3.06
C ALA A 212 23.13 4.86 1.95
N ILE A 213 23.16 6.16 2.28
CA ILE A 213 23.02 7.23 1.29
C ILE A 213 24.40 7.67 0.75
N PRO A 214 24.63 7.60 -0.58
CA PRO A 214 25.86 8.09 -1.18
C PRO A 214 26.06 9.59 -0.95
N PRO A 215 27.30 10.06 -0.74
CA PRO A 215 27.58 11.49 -0.60
C PRO A 215 27.20 12.33 -1.83
N SER A 216 27.15 11.72 -3.02
CA SER A 216 26.71 12.41 -4.23
C SER A 216 25.20 12.60 -4.23
N ALA A 217 24.73 13.83 -4.47
CA ALA A 217 23.31 14.14 -4.63
C ALA A 217 22.63 13.36 -5.77
N THR A 218 23.38 12.87 -6.76
CA THR A 218 22.87 12.05 -7.87
C THR A 218 23.01 10.55 -7.65
N GLY A 219 23.65 10.11 -6.56
CA GLY A 219 23.82 8.69 -6.25
C GLY A 219 22.50 8.03 -5.86
N SER A 220 22.19 6.88 -6.45
CA SER A 220 21.06 6.04 -6.04
C SER A 220 21.44 5.12 -4.89
N TYR A 221 20.46 4.76 -4.07
CA TYR A 221 20.57 3.79 -2.98
C TYR A 221 19.23 3.10 -2.75
N ASP A 222 19.25 2.02 -1.98
CA ASP A 222 18.03 1.29 -1.65
C ASP A 222 17.37 1.88 -0.40
N MET A 223 16.22 2.52 -0.57
CA MET A 223 15.43 3.07 0.54
C MET A 223 15.04 2.00 1.58
N ARG A 224 14.95 0.73 1.18
CA ARG A 224 14.66 -0.37 2.12
C ARG A 224 15.77 -0.57 3.13
N THR A 225 17.01 -0.28 2.77
CA THR A 225 18.14 -0.34 3.71
C THR A 225 18.00 0.77 4.77
N VAL A 226 17.56 1.96 4.37
CA VAL A 226 17.29 3.07 5.29
C VAL A 226 16.13 2.73 6.22
N ALA A 227 15.02 2.24 5.66
CA ALA A 227 13.84 1.86 6.43
C ALA A 227 14.16 0.73 7.44
N ALA A 228 14.81 -0.34 6.99
CA ALA A 228 15.22 -1.47 7.83
C ALA A 228 16.17 -1.07 8.97
N ALA A 229 17.03 -0.08 8.75
CA ALA A 229 17.90 0.43 9.81
C ALA A 229 17.16 1.21 10.91
N ILE A 230 15.94 1.70 10.62
CA ILE A 230 15.14 2.54 11.53
C ILE A 230 14.09 1.72 12.29
N VAL A 231 13.37 0.83 11.61
CA VAL A 231 12.32 -0.01 12.19
C VAL A 231 12.90 -1.10 13.08
N ASP A 232 12.05 -1.82 13.82
CA ASP A 232 12.49 -2.95 14.64
C ASP A 232 13.08 -4.07 13.76
N ASP A 233 14.14 -4.71 14.25
CA ASP A 233 14.81 -5.82 13.56
C ASP A 233 13.81 -6.92 13.13
N ASP A 234 13.99 -7.44 11.90
CA ASP A 234 13.19 -8.52 11.29
C ASP A 234 11.66 -8.26 11.25
N SER A 235 11.22 -7.00 11.35
CA SER A 235 9.79 -6.65 11.35
C SER A 235 9.24 -6.13 10.02
N MET A 236 10.06 -5.96 8.99
CA MET A 236 9.61 -5.30 7.75
C MET A 236 9.00 -6.28 6.74
N LEU A 237 7.73 -6.09 6.41
CA LEU A 237 7.00 -6.81 5.37
C LEU A 237 6.69 -5.85 4.19
N GLU A 238 7.47 -5.94 3.12
CA GLU A 238 7.26 -5.12 1.92
C GLU A 238 6.06 -5.62 1.09
N LEU A 239 5.18 -4.72 0.70
CA LEU A 239 3.96 -5.02 -0.05
C LEU A 239 4.06 -4.49 -1.49
N ARG A 240 3.61 -5.30 -2.45
CA ARG A 240 3.74 -5.03 -3.89
C ARG A 240 5.18 -4.64 -4.29
N PRO A 241 6.21 -5.40 -3.87
CA PRO A 241 7.62 -5.01 -4.08
C PRO A 241 8.00 -4.85 -5.56
N ARG A 242 7.30 -5.56 -6.46
CA ARG A 242 7.59 -5.55 -7.91
C ARG A 242 6.70 -4.64 -8.75
N TRP A 243 5.68 -4.02 -8.17
CA TRP A 243 4.82 -3.05 -8.86
C TRP A 243 5.10 -1.64 -8.35
N ALA A 244 5.25 -0.69 -9.29
CA ALA A 244 5.58 0.70 -8.98
C ALA A 244 6.78 0.82 -8.02
N ALA A 245 7.87 0.11 -8.33
CA ALA A 245 9.03 -0.04 -7.44
C ALA A 245 9.80 1.28 -7.19
N ASN A 246 9.42 2.38 -7.82
CA ASN A 246 9.86 3.75 -7.51
C ASN A 246 9.29 4.30 -6.18
N VAL A 247 8.30 3.62 -5.57
CA VAL A 247 7.86 3.84 -4.19
C VAL A 247 7.71 2.50 -3.47
N MET A 248 8.36 2.37 -2.31
CA MET A 248 8.15 1.25 -1.39
C MET A 248 6.98 1.51 -0.46
N THR A 249 6.25 0.46 -0.12
CA THR A 249 5.21 0.43 0.90
C THR A 249 5.42 -0.83 1.72
N ALA A 250 5.61 -0.71 3.02
CA ALA A 250 5.87 -1.84 3.90
C ALA A 250 5.11 -1.71 5.21
N LEU A 251 4.68 -2.83 5.77
CA LEU A 251 4.29 -2.90 7.17
C LEU A 251 5.56 -3.16 7.99
N ALA A 252 5.65 -2.55 9.16
CA ALA A 252 6.77 -2.75 10.07
C ALA A 252 6.34 -2.55 11.52
N THR A 253 7.27 -2.70 12.47
CA THR A 253 7.06 -2.26 13.85
C THR A 253 8.10 -1.25 14.31
N LEU A 254 7.69 -0.38 15.23
CA LEU A 254 8.56 0.58 15.91
C LEU A 254 8.25 0.58 17.41
N ASP A 255 9.22 0.16 18.24
CA ASP A 255 8.99 -0.15 19.67
C ASP A 255 7.82 -1.13 19.87
N GLY A 256 7.78 -2.16 19.02
CA GLY A 256 6.71 -3.16 18.95
C GLY A 256 5.36 -2.63 18.46
N ARG A 257 5.24 -1.36 18.05
CA ARG A 257 3.98 -0.82 17.54
C ARG A 257 3.90 -1.00 16.02
N PRO A 258 2.86 -1.65 15.46
CA PRO A 258 2.69 -1.73 14.01
C PRO A 258 2.58 -0.35 13.37
N VAL A 259 3.27 -0.16 12.24
CA VAL A 259 3.32 1.08 11.46
C VAL A 259 3.32 0.77 9.96
N GLY A 260 2.78 1.69 9.17
CA GLY A 260 2.97 1.71 7.72
C GLY A 260 4.18 2.56 7.36
N VAL A 261 5.07 2.06 6.50
CA VAL A 261 6.25 2.78 6.00
C VAL A 261 6.11 3.02 4.50
N ILE A 262 6.25 4.28 4.09
CA ILE A 262 6.23 4.69 2.68
C ILE A 262 7.55 5.38 2.37
N GLY A 263 8.22 4.98 1.30
CA GLY A 263 9.52 5.55 0.92
C GLY A 263 9.68 5.71 -0.57
N ASN A 264 10.22 6.84 -1.03
CA ASN A 264 10.66 6.96 -2.43
C ASN A 264 11.88 6.05 -2.65
N GLN A 265 12.00 5.42 -3.82
CA GLN A 265 13.09 4.47 -4.12
C GLN A 265 14.04 5.06 -5.19
N PRO A 266 15.17 5.68 -4.80
CA PRO A 266 16.09 6.34 -5.74
C PRO A 266 16.73 5.41 -6.78
N MET A 267 16.76 4.09 -6.53
CA MET A 267 17.24 3.10 -7.51
C MET A 267 16.27 2.86 -8.67
N VAL A 268 15.00 3.28 -8.56
CA VAL A 268 13.97 3.07 -9.58
C VAL A 268 13.37 4.41 -9.97
N LEU A 269 13.52 4.79 -11.24
CA LEU A 269 13.06 6.10 -11.76
C LEU A 269 13.48 7.30 -10.89
N ALA A 270 14.66 7.23 -10.27
CA ALA A 270 15.19 8.25 -9.36
C ALA A 270 14.25 8.64 -8.20
N GLY A 271 13.34 7.75 -7.77
CA GLY A 271 12.36 8.02 -6.71
C GLY A 271 11.26 9.00 -7.13
N THR A 272 11.11 9.27 -8.43
CA THR A 272 10.01 10.10 -8.94
C THR A 272 8.64 9.44 -8.73
N LEU A 273 7.61 10.25 -8.53
CA LEU A 273 6.22 9.78 -8.50
C LEU A 273 5.62 9.72 -9.91
N ASP A 274 4.90 8.65 -10.21
CA ASP A 274 4.13 8.47 -11.44
C ASP A 274 2.73 7.90 -11.12
N ILE A 275 1.95 7.53 -12.14
CA ILE A 275 0.56 7.05 -11.94
C ILE A 275 0.54 5.79 -11.04
N PRO A 276 1.25 4.69 -11.35
CA PRO A 276 1.27 3.51 -10.50
C PRO A 276 1.77 3.78 -9.08
N ALA A 277 2.85 4.58 -8.92
CA ALA A 277 3.37 4.87 -7.58
C ALA A 277 2.38 5.70 -6.74
N SER A 278 1.68 6.64 -7.36
CA SER A 278 0.64 7.42 -6.69
C SER A 278 -0.53 6.53 -6.26
N GLN A 279 -0.97 5.61 -7.12
CA GLN A 279 -2.02 4.63 -6.81
C GLN A 279 -1.62 3.68 -5.68
N LYS A 280 -0.41 3.11 -5.77
CA LYS A 280 0.17 2.20 -4.77
C LYS A 280 0.21 2.85 -3.40
N ALA A 281 0.84 4.02 -3.31
CA ALA A 281 0.99 4.74 -2.05
C ALA A 281 -0.36 5.24 -1.52
N ALA A 282 -1.25 5.76 -2.38
CA ALA A 282 -2.56 6.25 -1.94
C ALA A 282 -3.41 5.15 -1.30
N ARG A 283 -3.46 3.96 -1.93
CA ARG A 283 -4.17 2.80 -1.39
C ARG A 283 -3.57 2.36 -0.06
N PHE A 284 -2.24 2.36 0.06
CA PHE A 284 -1.56 1.99 1.30
C PHE A 284 -1.78 2.99 2.44
N VAL A 285 -1.74 4.30 2.17
CA VAL A 285 -2.10 5.35 3.15
C VAL A 285 -3.54 5.17 3.64
N ALA A 286 -4.49 5.01 2.70
CA ALA A 286 -5.89 4.83 3.06
C ALA A 286 -6.13 3.56 3.88
N TRP A 287 -5.39 2.49 3.59
CA TRP A 287 -5.47 1.24 4.33
C TRP A 287 -4.89 1.36 5.74
N CYS A 288 -3.72 1.99 5.90
CA CYS A 288 -3.14 2.26 7.22
C CYS A 288 -4.07 3.14 8.07
N ASP A 289 -4.63 4.21 7.48
CA ASP A 289 -5.56 5.10 8.16
C ASP A 289 -6.84 4.39 8.60
N ALA A 290 -7.41 3.56 7.72
CA ALA A 290 -8.63 2.81 8.03
C ALA A 290 -8.46 1.86 9.23
N PHE A 291 -7.27 1.30 9.43
CA PHE A 291 -7.00 0.29 10.44
C PHE A 291 -6.09 0.78 11.59
N ASN A 292 -6.04 2.10 11.80
CA ASN A 292 -5.34 2.72 12.94
C ASN A 292 -3.82 2.51 12.97
N LEU A 293 -3.17 2.32 11.80
CA LEU A 293 -1.71 2.21 11.71
C LEU A 293 -1.10 3.62 11.55
N PRO A 294 -0.21 4.05 12.45
CA PRO A 294 0.63 5.23 12.21
C PRO A 294 1.44 5.08 10.93
N ILE A 295 1.71 6.20 10.27
CA ILE A 295 2.42 6.24 8.98
C ILE A 295 3.76 6.96 9.16
N ILE A 296 4.83 6.31 8.68
CA ILE A 296 6.17 6.86 8.56
C ILE A 296 6.48 7.08 7.08
N THR A 297 6.76 8.33 6.71
CA THR A 297 7.05 8.73 5.33
C THR A 297 8.53 9.11 5.18
N LEU A 298 9.29 8.35 4.40
CA LEU A 298 10.71 8.60 4.11
C LEU A 298 10.86 9.25 2.72
N VAL A 299 11.29 10.51 2.68
CA VAL A 299 11.21 11.34 1.46
C VAL A 299 12.58 11.52 0.81
N ASP A 300 12.69 11.03 -0.43
CA ASP A 300 13.78 11.33 -1.37
C ASP A 300 13.25 11.30 -2.80
N THR A 301 12.62 12.40 -3.21
CA THR A 301 12.02 12.52 -4.54
C THR A 301 12.34 13.86 -5.20
N PRO A 302 12.78 13.86 -6.47
CA PRO A 302 13.01 15.08 -7.23
C PRO A 302 11.71 15.62 -7.87
N GLY A 303 10.57 14.96 -7.71
CA GLY A 303 9.30 15.37 -8.31
C GLY A 303 8.50 14.23 -8.94
N PHE A 304 7.56 14.60 -9.81
CA PHE A 304 6.84 13.65 -10.66
C PHE A 304 7.65 13.30 -11.92
N TYR A 305 7.47 12.08 -12.41
CA TYR A 305 8.06 11.63 -13.67
C TYR A 305 7.48 12.43 -14.83
N PRO A 306 8.28 13.12 -15.67
CA PRO A 306 7.75 13.92 -16.76
C PRO A 306 7.43 13.07 -18.00
N GLY A 307 6.34 13.37 -18.71
CA GLY A 307 6.08 12.78 -20.03
C GLY A 307 4.68 13.01 -20.59
N LYS A 308 4.58 13.26 -21.91
CA LYS A 308 3.29 13.51 -22.60
C LYS A 308 2.28 12.38 -22.37
N ASP A 309 2.74 11.13 -22.44
CA ASP A 309 1.88 9.96 -22.34
C ASP A 309 1.38 9.78 -20.92
N LEU A 310 2.17 10.17 -19.92
CA LEU A 310 1.78 10.17 -18.53
C LEU A 310 0.67 11.22 -18.28
N GLU A 311 0.84 12.43 -18.83
CA GLU A 311 -0.18 13.49 -18.74
C GLU A 311 -1.50 13.06 -19.38
N TRP A 312 -1.46 12.49 -20.59
CA TRP A 312 -2.67 12.03 -21.29
C TRP A 312 -3.38 10.87 -20.60
N ARG A 313 -2.62 10.03 -19.88
CA ARG A 313 -3.17 8.94 -19.05
C ARG A 313 -3.77 9.45 -17.72
N GLY A 314 -3.78 10.76 -17.48
CA GLY A 314 -4.47 11.36 -16.34
C GLY A 314 -3.61 11.51 -15.09
N MET A 315 -2.31 11.84 -15.24
CA MET A 315 -1.41 12.07 -14.10
C MET A 315 -1.99 13.02 -13.04
N ILE A 316 -2.70 14.09 -13.43
CA ILE A 316 -3.34 15.01 -12.48
C ILE A 316 -4.33 14.28 -11.57
N ARG A 317 -5.21 13.43 -12.12
CA ARG A 317 -6.26 12.75 -11.36
C ARG A 317 -5.67 11.64 -10.48
N HIS A 318 -4.73 10.88 -11.02
CA HIS A 318 -4.09 9.77 -10.31
C HIS A 318 -3.07 10.24 -9.26
N GLY A 319 -2.29 11.29 -9.56
CA GLY A 319 -1.40 11.92 -8.59
C GLY A 319 -2.16 12.52 -7.41
N ALA A 320 -3.35 13.06 -7.66
CA ALA A 320 -4.22 13.59 -6.62
C ALA A 320 -4.75 12.51 -5.65
N GLN A 321 -4.69 11.22 -5.99
CA GLN A 321 -5.10 10.14 -5.09
C GLN A 321 -4.22 10.11 -3.84
N LEU A 322 -2.90 10.25 -4.00
CA LEU A 322 -1.95 10.26 -2.88
C LEU A 322 -2.10 11.52 -2.04
N VAL A 323 -2.27 12.68 -2.70
CA VAL A 323 -2.57 13.96 -2.03
C VAL A 323 -3.81 13.84 -1.16
N TYR A 324 -4.89 13.29 -1.72
CA TYR A 324 -6.15 13.11 -1.01
C TYR A 324 -6.01 12.15 0.16
N ALA A 325 -5.30 11.02 -0.03
CA ALA A 325 -5.09 10.02 1.01
C ALA A 325 -4.39 10.62 2.24
N TYR A 326 -3.26 11.32 2.05
CA TYR A 326 -2.57 11.98 3.17
C TYR A 326 -3.39 13.11 3.79
N ALA A 327 -4.05 13.96 2.99
CA ALA A 327 -4.87 15.06 3.49
C ALA A 327 -6.09 14.59 4.31
N ARG A 328 -6.48 13.33 4.16
CA ARG A 328 -7.61 12.72 4.86
C ARG A 328 -7.22 11.79 5.99
N ALA A 329 -5.98 11.32 6.00
CA ALA A 329 -5.46 10.46 7.04
C ALA A 329 -5.41 11.19 8.40
N SER A 330 -5.96 10.53 9.41
CA SER A 330 -6.15 11.01 10.78
C SER A 330 -5.30 10.25 11.80
N VAL A 331 -4.74 9.09 11.41
CA VAL A 331 -3.69 8.40 12.16
C VAL A 331 -2.46 9.30 12.39
N PRO A 332 -1.60 8.98 13.36
CA PRO A 332 -0.32 9.69 13.51
C PRO A 332 0.52 9.59 12.24
N ARG A 333 0.99 10.72 11.73
CA ARG A 333 1.81 10.83 10.51
C ARG A 333 3.14 11.49 10.80
N LEU A 334 4.23 10.76 10.56
CA LEU A 334 5.60 11.21 10.80
C LEU A 334 6.37 11.20 9.48
N CYS A 335 6.86 12.35 9.05
CA CYS A 335 7.64 12.50 7.84
C CYS A 335 9.12 12.73 8.17
N VAL A 336 10.01 12.05 7.45
CA VAL A 336 11.46 12.22 7.52
C VAL A 336 11.99 12.47 6.12
N ILE A 337 12.46 13.69 5.87
CA ILE A 337 13.09 14.07 4.61
C ILE A 337 14.56 13.67 4.68
N VAL A 338 14.91 12.58 3.98
CA VAL A 338 16.25 11.98 4.07
C VAL A 338 17.21 12.59 3.04
N ARG A 339 16.71 13.09 1.91
CA ARG A 339 17.52 13.81 0.92
C ARG A 339 16.70 14.81 0.09
N LYS A 340 16.18 14.47 -1.09
CA LYS A 340 15.47 15.44 -1.95
C LYS A 340 13.99 15.53 -1.62
N SER A 341 13.45 16.75 -1.59
CA SER A 341 12.01 16.97 -1.51
C SER A 341 11.63 18.22 -2.27
N TYR A 342 11.25 18.04 -3.55
CA TYR A 342 11.03 19.16 -4.46
C TYR A 342 9.58 19.35 -4.90
N GLY A 343 9.19 20.61 -5.05
CA GLY A 343 8.00 21.04 -5.78
C GLY A 343 6.71 20.41 -5.27
N GLY A 344 5.87 19.96 -6.20
CA GLY A 344 4.60 19.31 -5.84
C GLY A 344 4.80 17.99 -5.07
N ALA A 345 5.91 17.27 -5.32
CA ALA A 345 6.16 16.01 -4.64
C ALA A 345 6.51 16.20 -3.15
N TYR A 346 7.12 17.34 -2.76
CA TYR A 346 7.23 17.72 -1.35
C TYR A 346 5.86 17.76 -0.67
N ILE A 347 4.85 18.34 -1.34
CA ILE A 347 3.49 18.43 -0.81
C ILE A 347 2.86 17.04 -0.71
N VAL A 348 2.96 16.26 -1.80
CA VAL A 348 2.32 14.94 -1.95
C VAL A 348 2.94 13.89 -1.02
N MET A 349 4.23 13.99 -0.70
CA MET A 349 4.93 13.11 0.25
C MET A 349 4.80 13.62 1.68
N ASP A 350 3.56 13.89 2.10
CA ASP A 350 3.21 14.14 3.51
C ASP A 350 3.88 15.37 4.13
N SER A 351 3.83 16.54 3.47
CA SER A 351 4.39 17.78 4.04
C SER A 351 3.68 18.24 5.33
N LYS A 352 4.37 19.02 6.18
CA LYS A 352 3.83 19.54 7.45
C LYS A 352 2.48 20.25 7.30
N THR A 353 2.33 21.09 6.28
CA THR A 353 1.09 21.86 6.03
C THR A 353 -0.06 21.01 5.48
N MET A 354 0.21 19.77 5.06
CA MET A 354 -0.83 18.76 4.78
C MET A 354 -1.34 18.09 6.07
N GLY A 355 -0.83 18.49 7.23
CA GLY A 355 -1.32 18.09 8.54
C GLY A 355 -0.57 16.94 9.20
N ASN A 356 0.64 16.60 8.74
CA ASN A 356 1.45 15.62 9.47
C ASN A 356 1.77 16.12 10.89
N ASP A 357 1.96 15.18 11.81
CA ASP A 357 2.16 15.50 13.23
C ASP A 357 3.62 15.88 13.52
N LEU A 358 4.57 15.28 12.78
CA LEU A 358 5.99 15.55 12.87
C LEU A 358 6.66 15.52 11.49
N CYS A 359 7.48 16.53 11.21
CA CYS A 359 8.28 16.65 10.01
C CYS A 359 9.75 16.83 10.40
N LEU A 360 10.57 15.82 10.17
CA LEU A 360 12.01 15.82 10.41
C LEU A 360 12.77 15.95 9.09
N ALA A 361 13.97 16.50 9.15
CA ALA A 361 14.88 16.50 8.01
C ALA A 361 16.29 16.10 8.46
N TRP A 362 17.00 15.39 7.59
CA TRP A 362 18.44 15.15 7.76
C TRP A 362 19.25 16.39 7.37
N PRO A 363 20.50 16.56 7.85
CA PRO A 363 21.23 17.82 7.72
C PRO A 363 21.54 18.24 6.28
N TRP A 364 21.63 17.25 5.38
CA TRP A 364 21.88 17.44 3.94
C TRP A 364 20.60 17.41 3.10
N ALA A 365 19.42 17.39 3.71
CA ALA A 365 18.17 17.36 2.97
C ALA A 365 17.99 18.65 2.15
N GLU A 366 17.51 18.50 0.92
CA GLU A 366 17.31 19.60 -0.02
C GLU A 366 15.81 19.80 -0.24
N LEU A 367 15.28 20.92 0.27
CA LEU A 367 13.86 21.27 0.17
C LEU A 367 13.71 22.53 -0.67
N ALA A 368 13.05 22.43 -1.82
CA ALA A 368 12.89 23.57 -2.72
C ALA A 368 11.69 23.43 -3.66
N VAL A 369 11.37 24.51 -4.39
CA VAL A 369 10.36 24.46 -5.45
C VAL A 369 10.82 23.57 -6.61
N MET A 370 12.11 23.59 -6.92
CA MET A 370 12.77 22.77 -7.93
C MET A 370 14.28 22.73 -7.67
N GLY A 371 15.00 21.83 -8.32
CA GLY A 371 16.46 21.78 -8.23
C GLY A 371 17.14 22.98 -8.89
N ALA A 372 18.38 23.29 -8.48
CA ALA A 372 19.13 24.46 -8.96
C ALA A 372 19.21 24.53 -10.50
N GLY A 373 19.56 23.43 -11.17
CA GLY A 373 19.63 23.39 -12.64
C GLY A 373 18.27 23.59 -13.32
N GLN A 374 17.18 23.11 -12.70
CA GLN A 374 15.83 23.37 -13.21
C GLN A 374 15.47 24.85 -13.04
N ALA A 375 15.83 25.47 -11.91
CA ALA A 375 15.62 26.89 -11.68
C ALA A 375 16.43 27.75 -12.68
N ALA A 376 17.70 27.41 -12.92
CA ALA A 376 18.55 28.08 -13.89
C ALA A 376 17.99 27.98 -15.31
N ALA A 377 17.51 26.79 -15.73
CA ALA A 377 16.89 26.60 -17.03
C ALA A 377 15.63 27.48 -17.24
N VAL A 378 14.93 27.84 -16.17
CA VAL A 378 13.74 28.70 -16.22
C VAL A 378 14.09 30.18 -16.14
N LEU A 379 14.92 30.57 -15.17
CA LEU A 379 15.19 31.97 -14.81
C LEU A 379 16.37 32.57 -15.58
N MET A 380 17.36 31.74 -15.94
CA MET A 380 18.62 32.13 -16.60
C MET A 380 18.66 31.70 -18.07
N ARG A 381 17.51 31.75 -18.76
CA ARG A 381 17.38 31.28 -20.16
C ARG A 381 18.31 31.96 -21.15
N ARG A 382 18.65 33.23 -20.93
CA ARG A 382 19.49 34.05 -21.82
C ARG A 382 20.91 34.28 -21.29
N ALA A 383 21.24 33.68 -20.16
CA ALA A 383 22.53 33.81 -19.52
C ALA A 383 23.58 32.92 -20.20
N THR A 384 24.85 33.27 -20.04
CA THR A 384 25.99 32.43 -20.44
C THR A 384 26.07 31.19 -19.55
N ASP A 385 26.86 30.19 -19.96
CA ASP A 385 27.04 28.97 -19.16
C ASP A 385 27.72 29.29 -17.81
N ASP A 386 28.64 30.26 -17.78
CA ASP A 386 29.28 30.73 -16.54
C ASP A 386 28.27 31.41 -15.60
N GLU A 387 27.43 32.30 -16.12
CA GLU A 387 26.37 32.96 -15.35
C GLU A 387 25.33 31.96 -14.82
N ARG A 388 25.05 30.89 -15.58
CA ARG A 388 24.18 29.79 -15.12
C ARG A 388 24.83 28.98 -14.02
N ALA A 389 26.10 28.63 -14.16
CA ALA A 389 26.84 27.89 -13.14
C ALA A 389 26.94 28.69 -11.82
N GLU A 390 27.18 30.00 -11.91
CA GLU A 390 27.18 30.89 -10.75
C GLU A 390 25.80 30.96 -10.09
N PHE A 391 24.73 31.09 -10.87
CA PHE A 391 23.37 31.07 -10.36
C PHE A 391 23.02 29.73 -9.69
N GLU A 392 23.38 28.60 -10.29
CA GLU A 392 23.13 27.27 -9.72
C GLU A 392 23.85 27.10 -8.38
N ALA A 393 25.09 27.60 -8.26
CA ALA A 393 25.84 27.58 -7.01
C ALA A 393 25.21 28.47 -5.93
N ASP A 394 24.82 29.71 -6.25
CA ASP A 394 24.12 30.62 -5.31
C ASP A 394 22.77 30.04 -4.87
N TYR A 395 22.01 29.48 -5.81
CA TYR A 395 20.72 28.85 -5.53
C TYR A 395 20.88 27.65 -4.60
N ALA A 396 21.86 26.78 -4.87
CA ALA A 396 22.14 25.61 -4.06
C ALA A 396 22.52 26.00 -2.62
N ASP A 397 23.47 26.91 -2.46
CA ASP A 397 23.93 27.38 -1.14
C ASP A 397 22.79 27.96 -0.31
N ARG A 398 21.96 28.81 -0.93
CA ARG A 398 20.93 29.56 -0.20
C ARG A 398 19.64 28.78 0.03
N LEU A 399 19.24 27.90 -0.90
CA LEU A 399 17.90 27.34 -0.93
C LEU A 399 17.86 25.81 -0.83
N LEU A 400 18.92 25.09 -1.21
CA LEU A 400 18.95 23.62 -1.14
C LEU A 400 19.49 23.15 0.21
N ASN A 401 18.77 23.49 1.28
CA ASN A 401 19.08 23.06 2.63
C ASN A 401 17.80 22.99 3.50
N PRO A 402 17.79 22.26 4.62
CA PRO A 402 16.59 22.10 5.43
C PRO A 402 16.38 23.27 6.39
N TYR A 403 17.40 24.08 6.65
CA TYR A 403 17.39 25.12 7.67
C TYR A 403 16.46 26.28 7.31
N VAL A 404 16.31 26.60 6.02
CA VAL A 404 15.33 27.59 5.55
C VAL A 404 13.90 27.16 5.87
N ALA A 405 13.60 25.86 5.69
CA ALA A 405 12.28 25.29 6.00
C ALA A 405 12.07 25.21 7.53
N ALA A 406 13.08 24.82 8.28
CA ALA A 406 13.04 24.75 9.74
C ALA A 406 12.82 26.13 10.38
N ALA A 407 13.52 27.17 9.91
CA ALA A 407 13.34 28.55 10.39
C ALA A 407 11.91 29.11 10.15
N ARG A 408 11.14 28.48 9.25
CA ARG A 408 9.75 28.82 8.94
C ARG A 408 8.72 27.90 9.58
N GLY A 409 9.15 26.86 10.30
CA GLY A 409 8.27 25.86 10.92
C GLY A 409 7.64 24.86 9.94
N TYR A 410 8.22 24.70 8.74
CA TYR A 410 7.77 23.68 7.77
C TYR A 410 8.45 22.31 8.03
N VAL A 411 9.54 22.33 8.78
CA VAL A 411 10.25 21.20 9.36
C VAL A 411 10.34 21.48 10.85
N ASP A 412 9.95 20.53 11.68
CA ASP A 412 9.95 20.69 13.14
C ASP A 412 11.37 20.61 13.72
N ALA A 413 12.22 19.74 13.16
CA ALA A 413 13.62 19.63 13.55
C ALA A 413 14.52 19.10 12.42
N VAL A 414 15.74 19.62 12.38
CA VAL A 414 16.85 19.01 11.64
C VAL A 414 17.62 18.14 12.63
N ILE A 415 17.71 16.83 12.37
CA ILE A 415 18.25 15.85 13.32
C ILE A 415 19.50 15.17 12.77
N ASP A 416 20.31 14.60 13.67
CA ASP A 416 21.30 13.59 13.26
C ASP A 416 20.54 12.36 12.72
N PRO A 417 20.86 11.85 11.53
CA PRO A 417 20.26 10.64 10.99
C PRO A 417 20.26 9.46 11.95
N ALA A 418 21.30 9.33 12.79
CA ALA A 418 21.39 8.26 13.78
C ALA A 418 20.31 8.34 14.88
N ASP A 419 19.73 9.52 15.10
CA ASP A 419 18.65 9.74 16.09
C ASP A 419 17.24 9.55 15.50
N THR A 420 17.13 9.15 14.23
CA THR A 420 15.82 9.02 13.54
C THR A 420 14.88 8.08 14.29
N ARG A 421 15.31 6.86 14.63
CA ARG A 421 14.50 5.87 15.37
C ARG A 421 13.99 6.42 16.69
N ARG A 422 14.89 6.93 17.54
CA ARG A 422 14.54 7.54 18.83
C ARG A 422 13.48 8.62 18.70
N SER A 423 13.64 9.50 17.70
CA SER A 423 12.73 10.61 17.46
C SER A 423 11.34 10.11 17.06
N LEU A 424 11.28 9.11 16.18
CA LEU A 424 10.02 8.50 15.74
C LEU A 424 9.32 7.74 16.88
N CYS A 425 10.04 6.93 17.66
CA CYS A 425 9.50 6.22 18.82
C CYS A 425 8.88 7.19 19.83
N SER A 426 9.64 8.24 20.21
CA SER A 426 9.18 9.27 21.15
C SER A 426 7.94 10.01 20.64
N ALA A 427 7.86 10.26 19.34
CA ALA A 427 6.71 10.92 18.72
C ALA A 427 5.46 10.02 18.75
N LEU A 428 5.59 8.74 18.39
CA LEU A 428 4.47 7.78 18.44
C LEU A 428 3.95 7.53 19.86
N ASP A 429 4.83 7.58 20.86
CA ASP A 429 4.43 7.52 22.26
C ASP A 429 3.64 8.76 22.67
N THR A 430 4.06 9.95 22.22
CA THR A 430 3.33 11.20 22.48
C THR A 430 1.98 11.23 21.76
N LEU A 431 1.91 10.68 20.55
CA LEU A 431 0.73 10.70 19.69
C LEU A 431 -0.20 9.49 19.89
N SER A 432 0.05 8.63 20.90
CA SER A 432 -0.74 7.42 21.10
C SER A 432 -2.22 7.68 21.38
N ASN A 433 -2.55 8.88 21.89
CA ASN A 433 -3.92 9.32 22.16
C ASN A 433 -4.41 10.38 21.16
N LYS A 434 -3.76 10.52 19.99
CA LYS A 434 -4.21 11.42 18.92
C LYS A 434 -5.66 11.11 18.56
N ARG A 435 -6.49 12.16 18.50
CA ARG A 435 -7.88 12.10 18.05
C ARG A 435 -8.16 13.34 17.22
N GLU A 436 -8.58 13.14 15.97
CA GLU A 436 -9.03 14.22 15.09
C GLU A 436 -10.57 14.24 15.01
N LEU A 437 -11.16 15.43 15.02
CA LEU A 437 -12.58 15.60 14.80
C LEU A 437 -12.84 15.73 13.29
N LEU A 438 -13.32 14.65 12.68
CA LEU A 438 -13.69 14.65 11.28
C LEU A 438 -15.09 15.22 11.08
N VAL A 439 -15.27 15.96 9.97
CA VAL A 439 -16.59 16.48 9.56
C VAL A 439 -17.50 15.31 9.19
N GLY A 440 -18.69 15.25 9.80
CA GLY A 440 -19.69 14.24 9.50
C GLY A 440 -20.14 14.28 8.03
N ARG A 441 -19.97 13.17 7.32
CA ARG A 441 -20.35 12.96 5.92
C ARG A 441 -20.59 11.47 5.67
N ILE A 442 -21.28 11.12 4.59
CA ILE A 442 -21.53 9.71 4.23
C ILE A 442 -20.20 9.04 3.85
N HIS A 443 -19.42 9.64 2.95
CA HIS A 443 -18.08 9.20 2.56
C HIS A 443 -17.30 10.34 1.89
N GLY A 444 -16.05 10.07 1.51
CA GLY A 444 -15.24 10.94 0.66
C GLY A 444 -15.76 11.02 -0.79
N ASN A 445 -15.19 11.91 -1.59
CA ASN A 445 -15.34 11.90 -3.05
C ASN A 445 -13.94 11.94 -3.67
N GLU A 446 -13.14 10.93 -3.33
CA GLU A 446 -11.77 10.75 -3.77
C GLU A 446 -11.68 10.67 -5.30
N PRO A 447 -10.53 11.09 -5.88
CA PRO A 447 -10.25 10.79 -7.28
C PRO A 447 -10.17 9.26 -7.46
N LEU A 448 -11.00 8.71 -8.35
CA LEU A 448 -10.87 7.31 -8.79
C LEU A 448 -9.85 7.12 -9.91
#